data_AF-A0A6J6GDR6-F1
#
_entry.id   AF-A0A6J6GDR6-F1
#
_cell.length_a   1.000
_cell.length_b   1.000
_cell.length_c   1.000
_cell.angle_alpha   90.00
_cell.angle_beta   90.00
_cell.angle_gamma   90.00
#
_symmetry.space_group_name_H-M   'P 1'
#
loop_
_entity.id
_entity.type
_entity.pdbx_description
1 polymer ?
#
loop_
_entity_poly.entity_id
_entity_poly.type
_entity_poly.pdbx_seq_one_letter_code
_entity_poly.pdbx_strand_id
1 'polypeptide(L)'
;MPRDVASFEPHAALFGGATGMELPTVFIIAAARILKPAGVLVIEHSEEQGAAIASQLALDFECITLHDDLLGRPRWTSAVRR
;
A
#
# COMPACT_ATOMS: atom_id res chain seq x y z
N MET A 1 10.43 12.56 9.71
CA MET A 1 10.89 12.63 8.30
C MET A 1 12.19 13.42 8.24
N PRO A 2 13.16 13.01 7.42
CA PRO A 2 14.35 13.82 7.13
C PRO A 2 13.97 15.19 6.56
N ARG A 3 14.75 16.24 6.86
CA ARG A 3 14.46 17.63 6.47
C ARG A 3 14.40 17.83 4.95
N ASP A 4 15.17 17.07 4.20
CA ASP A 4 15.31 17.23 2.76
C ASP A 4 14.04 16.76 2.02
N VAL A 5 13.44 15.66 2.47
CA VAL A 5 12.21 15.11 1.87
C VAL A 5 11.03 16.06 2.07
N ALA A 6 10.88 16.62 3.28
CA ALA A 6 9.79 17.55 3.59
C ALA A 6 9.87 18.89 2.84
N SER A 7 11.08 19.27 2.40
CA SER A 7 11.34 20.58 1.78
C SER A 7 11.32 20.55 0.25
N PHE A 8 11.48 19.36 -0.35
CA PHE A 8 11.63 19.22 -1.80
C PHE A 8 10.60 18.29 -2.45
N GLU A 9 9.88 17.46 -1.68
CA GLU A 9 8.78 16.64 -2.22
C GLU A 9 7.41 17.29 -1.96
N PRO A 10 6.47 17.22 -2.93
CA PRO A 10 5.12 17.76 -2.74
C PRO A 10 4.43 17.09 -1.55
N HIS A 11 3.78 17.87 -0.69
CA HIS A 11 3.05 17.36 0.47
C HIS A 11 2.03 16.24 0.11
N ALA A 12 1.38 16.35 -1.06
CA ALA A 12 0.44 15.35 -1.56
C ALA A 12 1.08 13.99 -1.92
N ALA A 13 2.40 13.96 -2.17
CA ALA A 13 3.14 12.73 -2.41
C ALA A 13 3.65 12.08 -1.11
N LEU A 14 3.60 12.80 0.01
CA LEU A 14 4.20 12.39 1.27
C LEU A 14 3.19 11.86 2.29
N PHE A 15 1.96 12.40 2.28
CA PHE A 15 0.99 12.11 3.33
C PHE A 15 -0.20 11.32 2.80
N GLY A 16 -0.29 10.06 3.26
CA GLY A 16 -1.39 9.14 2.99
C GLY A 16 -2.72 9.49 3.69
N GLY A 17 -2.79 10.62 4.40
CA GLY A 17 -3.87 11.00 5.30
C GLY A 17 -3.40 11.10 6.76
N ALA A 18 -4.33 11.25 7.71
CA ALA A 18 -4.00 11.46 9.12
C ALA A 18 -3.37 10.22 9.78
N THR A 19 -3.83 9.03 9.38
CA THR A 19 -3.29 7.74 9.82
C THR A 19 -2.27 7.16 8.83
N GLY A 20 -2.21 7.74 7.63
CA GLY A 20 -1.41 7.23 6.50
C GLY A 20 -2.12 6.11 5.73
N MET A 21 -3.28 5.65 6.17
CA MET A 21 -4.05 4.56 5.54
C MET A 21 -5.20 5.05 4.66
N GLU A 22 -5.56 6.33 4.71
CA GLU A 22 -6.72 6.87 3.99
C GLU A 22 -6.53 6.76 2.47
N LEU A 23 -5.40 7.22 1.93
CA LEU A 23 -5.09 7.08 0.51
C LEU A 23 -4.88 5.62 0.08
N PRO A 24 -4.07 4.79 0.77
CA PRO A 24 -3.96 3.37 0.45
C PRO A 24 -5.32 2.66 0.38
N THR A 25 -6.22 2.95 1.32
CA THR A 25 -7.57 2.36 1.35
C THR A 25 -8.38 2.77 0.12
N VAL A 26 -8.36 4.05 -0.26
CA VAL A 26 -9.05 4.53 -1.47
C VAL A 26 -8.52 3.83 -2.73
N PHE A 27 -7.19 3.66 -2.84
CA PHE A 27 -6.58 2.96 -3.96
C PHE A 27 -6.94 1.48 -4.00
N ILE A 28 -6.93 0.79 -2.85
CA ILE A 28 -7.30 -0.63 -2.75
C ILE A 28 -8.77 -0.84 -3.17
N ILE A 29 -9.69 0.01 -2.68
CA ILE A 29 -11.11 -0.05 -3.06
C ILE A 29 -11.28 0.22 -4.57
N ALA A 30 -10.58 1.21 -5.11
CA ALA A 30 -10.62 1.50 -6.54
C ALA A 30 -10.09 0.32 -7.37
N ALA A 31 -8.98 -0.29 -6.96
CA ALA A 31 -8.41 -1.47 -7.60
C ALA A 31 -9.37 -2.67 -7.58
N ALA A 32 -10.02 -2.94 -6.43
CA ALA A 32 -11.01 -4.01 -6.31
C ALA A 32 -12.21 -3.85 -7.27
N ARG A 33 -12.56 -2.61 -7.60
CA ARG A 33 -13.63 -2.27 -8.55
C ARG A 33 -13.24 -2.44 -10.02
N ILE A 34 -11.98 -2.19 -10.37
CA ILE A 34 -11.54 -2.12 -11.78
C ILE A 34 -10.76 -3.34 -12.26
N LEU A 35 -10.12 -4.09 -11.35
CA LEU A 35 -9.40 -5.30 -11.70
C LEU A 35 -10.38 -6.42 -12.02
N LYS A 36 -10.10 -7.15 -13.10
CA LYS A 36 -10.78 -8.42 -13.41
C LYS A 36 -10.40 -9.48 -12.37
N PRO A 37 -11.19 -10.56 -12.21
CA PRO A 37 -10.77 -11.73 -11.44
C PRO A 37 -9.37 -12.20 -11.88
N ALA A 38 -8.58 -12.64 -10.91
CA ALA A 38 -7.15 -12.95 -11.03
C ALA A 38 -6.22 -11.77 -11.38
N GLY A 39 -6.72 -10.52 -11.42
CA GLY A 39 -5.89 -9.33 -11.59
C GLY A 39 -5.00 -9.05 -10.38
N VAL A 40 -3.78 -8.56 -10.60
CA VAL A 40 -2.80 -8.34 -9.52
C VAL A 40 -2.76 -6.88 -9.12
N LEU A 41 -2.76 -6.62 -7.80
CA LEU A 41 -2.42 -5.34 -7.20
C LEU A 41 -1.09 -5.47 -6.45
N VAL A 42 -0.18 -4.52 -6.67
CA VAL A 42 1.03 -4.33 -5.87
C VAL A 42 1.01 -2.92 -5.33
N ILE A 43 1.21 -2.75 -4.02
CA ILE A 43 1.21 -1.46 -3.36
C ILE A 43 2.44 -1.32 -2.46
N GLU A 44 3.21 -0.26 -2.68
CA GLU A 44 4.34 0.12 -1.82
C GLU A 44 3.84 0.85 -0.57
N HIS A 45 4.53 0.68 0.55
CA HIS A 45 4.17 1.27 1.84
C HIS A 45 5.37 1.38 2.79
N SER A 46 5.19 2.08 3.91
CA SER A 46 6.20 2.09 4.98
C SER A 46 6.20 0.78 5.78
N GLU A 47 7.22 0.59 6.60
CA GLU A 47 7.42 -0.65 7.37
C GLU A 47 6.25 -0.92 8.33
N GLU A 48 5.68 0.14 8.90
CA GLU A 48 4.59 0.09 9.88
C GLU A 48 3.22 -0.20 9.24
N GLN A 49 3.08 0.04 7.94
CA GLN A 49 1.79 -0.02 7.24
C GLN A 49 1.45 -1.41 6.69
N GLY A 50 2.44 -2.31 6.54
CA GLY A 50 2.25 -3.59 5.85
C GLY A 50 1.10 -4.44 6.39
N ALA A 51 0.98 -4.56 7.71
CA ALA A 51 -0.09 -5.33 8.35
C ALA A 51 -1.49 -4.72 8.12
N ALA A 52 -1.60 -3.39 8.15
CA ALA A 52 -2.85 -2.68 7.93
C ALA A 52 -3.30 -2.79 6.45
N ILE A 53 -2.36 -2.68 5.52
CA ILE A 53 -2.61 -2.88 4.08
C ILE A 53 -3.03 -4.32 3.80
N ALA A 54 -2.32 -5.31 4.33
CA ALA A 54 -2.69 -6.71 4.15
C ALA A 54 -4.10 -7.00 4.69
N SER A 55 -4.46 -6.39 5.83
CA SER A 55 -5.80 -6.51 6.42
C SER A 55 -6.88 -5.88 5.55
N GLN A 56 -6.61 -4.73 4.93
CA GLN A 56 -7.53 -4.12 3.97
C GLN A 56 -7.70 -4.95 2.70
N LEU A 57 -6.59 -5.44 2.13
CA LEU A 57 -6.61 -6.30 0.94
C LEU A 57 -7.44 -7.58 1.16
N ALA A 58 -7.44 -8.15 2.37
CA ALA A 58 -8.15 -9.39 2.68
C ALA A 58 -9.68 -9.34 2.47
N LEU A 59 -10.27 -8.14 2.36
CA LEU A 59 -11.69 -7.98 2.06
C LEU A 59 -12.04 -8.48 0.65
N ASP A 60 -11.20 -8.15 -0.34
CA ASP A 60 -11.50 -8.31 -1.77
C ASP A 60 -10.45 -9.11 -2.56
N PHE A 61 -9.29 -9.37 -1.95
CA PHE A 61 -8.16 -10.03 -2.59
C PHE A 61 -7.76 -11.31 -1.87
N GLU A 62 -6.97 -12.12 -2.55
CA GLU A 62 -6.35 -13.36 -2.07
C GLU A 62 -4.86 -13.38 -2.41
N CYS A 63 -4.14 -14.45 -2.04
CA CYS A 63 -2.70 -14.59 -2.26
C CYS A 63 -1.87 -13.39 -1.75
N ILE A 64 -2.29 -12.80 -0.63
CA ILE A 64 -1.67 -11.60 -0.05
C ILE A 64 -0.29 -11.96 0.47
N THR A 65 0.74 -11.29 -0.05
CA THR A 65 2.14 -11.49 0.32
C THR A 65 2.79 -10.16 0.64
N LEU A 66 3.38 -10.07 1.82
CA LEU A 66 4.22 -8.95 2.24
C LEU A 66 5.67 -9.23 1.80
N HIS A 67 6.31 -8.24 1.19
CA HIS A 67 7.64 -8.37 0.64
C HIS A 67 8.61 -7.37 1.26
N ASP A 68 9.84 -7.83 1.45
CA ASP A 68 10.90 -7.04 2.04
C ASP A 68 11.80 -6.41 0.97
N ASP A 69 12.31 -5.21 1.26
CA ASP A 69 13.38 -4.59 0.49
C ASP A 69 14.73 -5.33 0.68
N LEU A 70 15.79 -4.88 -0.01
CA LEU A 70 17.12 -5.49 0.08
C LEU A 70 17.76 -5.38 1.47
N LEU A 71 17.22 -4.57 2.37
CA LEU A 71 17.65 -4.45 3.76
C LEU A 71 16.78 -5.27 4.71
N GLY A 72 15.85 -6.08 4.19
CA GLY A 72 14.99 -6.96 4.98
C GLY A 72 13.84 -6.24 5.67
N ARG A 73 13.39 -5.11 5.12
CA ARG A 73 12.31 -4.30 5.70
C ARG A 73 11.05 -4.37 4.85
N PRO A 74 9.85 -4.56 5.44
CA PRO A 74 8.61 -4.60 4.69
C PRO A 74 8.42 -3.34 3.86
N ARG A 75 8.20 -3.50 2.55
CA ARG A 75 8.17 -2.36 1.62
C ARG A 75 7.04 -2.39 0.62
N TRP A 76 6.58 -3.57 0.19
CA TRP A 76 5.38 -3.64 -0.63
C TRP A 76 4.57 -4.89 -0.34
N THR A 77 3.27 -4.83 -0.64
CA THR A 77 2.36 -5.96 -0.55
C THR A 77 1.79 -6.26 -1.92
N SER A 78 1.76 -7.53 -2.32
CA SER A 78 1.06 -7.99 -3.53
C SER A 78 -0.18 -8.79 -3.17
N ALA A 79 -1.24 -8.69 -3.96
CA ALA A 79 -2.44 -9.51 -3.82
C ALA A 79 -3.14 -9.73 -5.16
N VAL A 80 -3.97 -10.76 -5.23
CA VAL A 80 -4.71 -11.19 -6.43
C VAL A 80 -6.20 -10.95 -6.21
N ARG A 81 -6.88 -10.33 -7.18
CA ARG A 81 -8.32 -10.07 -7.12
C ARG A 81 -9.08 -11.39 -7.23
N ARG A 82 -9.99 -11.63 -6.27
CA ARG A 82 -10.96 -12.73 -6.33
C ARG A 82 -11.90 -12.61 -7.53
#